data_AF-A0A3N5FRZ9-F1
#
_entry.id   AF-A0A3N5FRZ9-F1
#
_cell.length_a   1.000
_cell.length_b   1.000
_cell.length_c   1.000
_cell.angle_alpha   90.00
_cell.angle_beta   90.00
_cell.angle_gamma   90.00
#
_symmetry.space_group_name_H-M   'P 1'
#
loop_
_entity.id
_entity.type
_entity.pdbx_description
1 polymer ?
#
loop_
_entity_poly.entity_id
_entity_poly.type
_entity_poly.pdbx_seq_one_letter_code
_entity_poly.pdbx_strand_id
1 'polypeptide(L)'
;MPIQVDSEIGRLRRVLVHRPGREIDWMVPSMMGSLLFDDILDGEEAREEHEVFRDIMRRAGVEVLDAQDLLAQVLEDEVARRLLLEELEAEYGAPF
;
A
#
# COMPACT_ATOMS: atom_id res chain seq x y z
N MET A 1 16.63 -12.31 6.17
CA MET A 1 17.59 -11.75 5.20
C MET A 1 17.52 -10.23 5.29
N PRO A 2 18.64 -9.50 5.22
CA PRO A 2 18.61 -8.04 5.18
C PRO A 2 17.92 -7.55 3.89
N ILE A 3 17.35 -6.35 3.93
CA ILE A 3 16.89 -5.65 2.72
C ILE A 3 18.12 -5.31 1.87
N GLN A 4 18.07 -5.62 0.58
CA GLN A 4 19.18 -5.41 -0.36
C GLN A 4 18.66 -4.69 -1.61
N VAL A 5 19.00 -3.40 -1.72
CA VAL A 5 18.76 -2.57 -2.90
C VAL A 5 20.09 -1.92 -3.24
N ASP A 6 20.78 -2.46 -4.24
CA ASP A 6 22.14 -2.08 -4.64
C ASP A 6 22.18 -1.29 -5.97
N SER A 7 21.06 -1.24 -6.69
CA SER A 7 20.92 -0.54 -7.97
C SER A 7 19.45 -0.26 -8.30
N GLU A 8 19.21 0.86 -8.98
CA GLU A 8 17.89 1.22 -9.56
C GLU A 8 17.61 0.53 -10.91
N ILE A 9 18.62 -0.09 -11.54
CA ILE A 9 18.52 -0.72 -12.87
C ILE A 9 18.91 -2.21 -12.86
N GLY A 10 19.32 -2.72 -11.70
CA GLY A 10 19.63 -4.12 -11.51
C GLY A 10 18.39 -5.01 -11.70
N ARG A 11 18.62 -6.33 -11.81
CA ARG A 11 17.49 -7.26 -11.93
C ARG A 11 16.68 -7.28 -10.64
N LEU A 12 15.46 -6.74 -10.70
CA LEU A 12 14.51 -6.73 -9.60
C LEU A 12 14.15 -8.16 -9.20
N ARG A 13 14.21 -8.45 -7.89
CA ARG A 13 13.91 -9.77 -7.32
C ARG A 13 12.61 -9.78 -6.52
N ARG A 14 12.37 -8.70 -5.78
CA ARG A 14 11.22 -8.54 -4.89
C ARG A 14 10.79 -7.08 -4.89
N VAL A 15 9.49 -6.83 -4.86
CA VAL A 15 8.90 -5.49 -4.79
C VAL A 15 7.75 -5.49 -3.79
N LEU A 16 7.59 -4.38 -3.07
CA LEU A 16 6.43 -4.11 -2.24
C LEU A 16 5.52 -3.14 -2.97
N VAL A 17 4.24 -3.47 -3.10
CA VAL A 17 3.23 -2.65 -3.76
C VAL A 17 2.02 -2.49 -2.84
N HIS A 18 1.20 -1.47 -3.08
CA HIS A 18 -0.05 -1.25 -2.35
C HIS A 18 -1.19 -1.21 -3.36
N ARG A 19 -2.12 -2.17 -3.27
CA ARG A 19 -3.30 -2.17 -4.13
C ARG A 19 -4.22 -1.01 -3.74
N PRO A 20 -4.69 -0.19 -4.70
CA PRO A 20 -5.66 0.86 -4.41
C PRO A 20 -6.92 0.31 -3.70
N GLY A 21 -7.18 0.79 -2.50
CA GLY A 21 -8.30 0.37 -1.66
C GLY A 21 -9.47 1.34 -1.70
N ARG A 22 -10.22 1.40 -0.60
CA ARG A 22 -11.40 2.29 -0.45
C ARG A 22 -11.03 3.76 -0.31
N GLU A 23 -9.78 4.03 0.02
CA GLU A 23 -9.21 5.38 0.07
C GLU A 23 -9.38 6.12 -1.26
N ILE A 24 -9.39 5.41 -2.39
CA ILE A 24 -9.67 6.00 -3.70
C ILE A 24 -11.17 6.31 -3.85
N ASP A 25 -12.04 5.37 -3.49
CA ASP A 25 -13.50 5.52 -3.63
C ASP A 25 -14.07 6.68 -2.79
N TRP A 26 -13.40 7.04 -1.69
CA TRP A 26 -13.84 8.11 -0.78
C TRP A 26 -13.37 9.50 -1.19
N MET A 27 -12.49 9.58 -2.19
CA MET A 27 -11.96 10.85 -2.63
C MET A 27 -13.03 11.68 -3.32
N VAL A 28 -13.13 12.95 -2.92
CA VAL A 28 -13.98 13.95 -3.57
C VAL A 28 -13.13 15.13 -4.04
N PRO A 29 -13.62 15.95 -5.01
CA PRO A 29 -12.82 17.01 -5.60
C PRO A 29 -12.22 18.01 -4.61
N SER A 30 -12.91 18.29 -3.49
CA SER A 30 -12.41 19.19 -2.46
C SER A 30 -11.23 18.64 -1.65
N MET A 31 -10.96 17.33 -1.70
CA MET A 31 -9.87 16.67 -0.98
C MET A 31 -8.59 16.52 -1.81
N MET A 32 -8.66 16.64 -3.14
CA MET A 32 -7.54 16.32 -4.04
C MET A 32 -6.24 17.04 -3.70
N GLY A 33 -6.30 18.37 -3.52
CA GLY A 33 -5.12 19.18 -3.21
C GLY A 33 -4.45 18.81 -1.88
N SER A 34 -5.24 18.39 -0.87
CA SER A 34 -4.69 17.91 0.40
C SER A 34 -4.17 16.47 0.34
N LEU A 35 -4.74 15.66 -0.54
CA LEU A 35 -4.34 14.25 -0.72
C LEU A 35 -3.26 14.07 -1.80
N LEU A 36 -2.79 15.17 -2.41
CA LEU A 36 -1.77 15.18 -3.47
C LEU A 36 -2.21 14.42 -4.74
N PHE A 37 -3.49 14.47 -5.07
CA PHE A 37 -4.05 13.96 -6.32
C PHE A 37 -4.30 15.09 -7.32
N ASP A 38 -4.00 14.82 -8.58
CA ASP A 38 -4.27 15.75 -9.69
C ASP A 38 -5.69 15.60 -10.26
N ASP A 39 -6.31 14.43 -10.11
CA ASP A 39 -7.67 14.14 -10.57
C ASP A 39 -8.35 13.05 -9.71
N ILE A 40 -9.67 12.92 -9.85
CA ILE A 40 -10.45 11.83 -9.26
C ILE A 40 -10.27 10.56 -10.10
N LEU A 41 -9.96 9.46 -9.43
CA LEU A 41 -9.77 8.16 -10.07
C LEU A 41 -11.02 7.30 -9.97
N ASP A 42 -11.26 6.49 -11.00
CA ASP A 42 -12.17 5.35 -10.90
C ASP A 42 -11.46 4.25 -10.10
N GLY A 43 -12.02 3.91 -8.93
CA GLY A 43 -11.42 2.93 -8.03
C GLY A 43 -11.47 1.49 -8.53
N GLU A 44 -12.45 1.13 -9.37
CA GLU A 44 -12.50 -0.19 -9.99
C GLU A 44 -11.42 -0.31 -11.07
N GLU A 45 -11.36 0.65 -11.98
CA GLU A 45 -10.35 0.71 -13.05
C GLU A 45 -8.93 0.74 -12.48
N ALA A 46 -8.67 1.58 -11.47
CA ALA A 46 -7.35 1.66 -10.82
C ALA A 46 -6.91 0.32 -10.21
N ARG A 47 -7.84 -0.47 -9.67
CA ARG A 47 -7.54 -1.81 -9.14
C ARG A 47 -7.24 -2.79 -10.25
N GLU A 48 -7.97 -2.73 -11.36
CA GLU A 48 -7.73 -3.59 -12.53
C GLU A 48 -6.36 -3.30 -13.15
N GLU A 49 -6.03 -2.03 -13.37
CA GLU A 49 -4.72 -1.61 -13.87
C GLU A 49 -3.59 -2.05 -12.93
N HIS A 50 -3.78 -1.90 -11.61
CA HIS A 50 -2.80 -2.36 -10.64
C HIS A 50 -2.62 -3.88 -10.65
N GLU A 51 -3.67 -4.68 -10.85
CA GLU A 51 -3.52 -6.13 -11.01
C GLU A 51 -2.75 -6.49 -12.28
N VAL A 52 -2.99 -5.80 -13.40
CA VAL A 52 -2.21 -5.97 -14.64
C VAL A 52 -0.72 -5.67 -14.38
N PHE A 53 -0.42 -4.59 -13.65
CA PHE A 53 0.94 -4.23 -13.25
C PHE A 53 1.61 -5.34 -12.40
N ARG A 54 0.92 -5.86 -11.38
CA ARG A 54 1.41 -6.97 -10.54
C ARG A 54 1.70 -8.21 -11.38
N ASP A 55 0.81 -8.54 -12.32
CA ASP A 55 0.96 -9.71 -13.18
C ASP A 55 2.14 -9.59 -14.14
N ILE A 56 2.39 -8.41 -14.70
CA ILE A 56 3.58 -8.13 -15.51
C ILE A 56 4.85 -8.40 -14.69
N MET A 57 4.91 -7.91 -13.46
CA MET A 57 6.05 -8.12 -12.56
C MET A 57 6.25 -9.60 -12.21
N ARG A 58 5.17 -10.31 -11.85
CA ARG A 58 5.21 -11.76 -11.58
C ARG A 58 5.70 -12.55 -12.79
N ARG A 59 5.23 -12.22 -13.99
CA ARG A 59 5.67 -12.84 -15.26
C ARG A 59 7.15 -12.57 -15.55
N ALA A 60 7.68 -11.43 -15.11
CA ALA A 60 9.12 -11.12 -15.17
C ALA A 60 9.96 -11.90 -14.12
N GLY A 61 9.31 -12.69 -13.26
CA GLY A 61 9.94 -13.48 -12.20
C GLY A 61 10.22 -12.69 -10.91
N VAL A 62 9.54 -11.55 -10.71
CA VAL A 62 9.64 -10.73 -9.50
C VAL A 62 8.66 -11.24 -8.46
N GLU A 63 9.12 -11.38 -7.21
CA GLU A 63 8.24 -11.61 -6.06
C GLU A 63 7.51 -10.31 -5.71
N VAL A 64 6.19 -10.28 -5.95
CA VAL A 64 5.35 -9.12 -5.67
C VAL A 64 4.67 -9.31 -4.32
N LEU A 65 5.06 -8.49 -3.34
CA LEU A 65 4.47 -8.43 -2.00
C LEU A 65 3.43 -7.31 -1.93
N ASP A 66 2.35 -7.54 -1.21
CA ASP A 66 1.31 -6.54 -0.98
C ASP A 66 1.43 -5.94 0.44
N ALA A 67 1.39 -4.61 0.53
CA ALA A 67 1.53 -3.89 1.79
C ALA A 67 0.39 -4.19 2.76
N GLN A 68 -0.85 -4.34 2.27
CA GLN A 68 -1.99 -4.67 3.13
C GLN A 68 -1.88 -6.09 3.67
N ASP A 69 -1.44 -7.04 2.84
CA ASP A 69 -1.25 -8.44 3.27
C ASP A 69 -0.15 -8.54 4.34
N LEU A 70 0.97 -7.82 4.16
CA LEU A 70 2.05 -7.79 5.15
C LEU A 70 1.63 -7.08 6.44
N LEU A 71 0.90 -5.96 6.33
CA LEU A 71 0.36 -5.28 7.51
C LEU A 71 -0.58 -6.20 8.27
N ALA A 72 -1.48 -6.91 7.59
CA ALA A 72 -2.38 -7.87 8.21
C ALA A 72 -1.61 -8.95 8.98
N GLN A 73 -0.55 -9.50 8.40
CA GLN A 73 0.34 -10.47 9.07
C GLN A 73 1.02 -9.89 10.32
N VAL A 74 1.50 -8.64 10.26
CA VAL A 74 2.09 -7.97 11.43
C VAL A 74 1.06 -7.78 12.54
N LEU A 75 -0.19 -7.46 12.18
CA LEU A 75 -1.27 -7.21 13.13
C LEU A 75 -1.88 -8.47 13.75
N GLU A 76 -1.46 -9.67 13.31
CA GLU A 76 -1.73 -10.93 14.02
C GLU A 76 -1.03 -10.95 15.40
N ASP A 77 0.06 -10.18 15.58
CA ASP A 77 0.67 -9.95 16.88
C ASP A 77 -0.12 -8.88 17.66
N GLU A 78 -0.75 -9.33 18.74
CA GLU A 78 -1.53 -8.49 19.68
C GLU A 78 -0.74 -7.30 20.25
N VAL A 79 0.57 -7.45 20.48
CA VAL A 79 1.42 -6.37 20.99
C VAL A 79 1.66 -5.35 19.89
N ALA A 80 2.01 -5.79 18.69
CA ALA A 80 2.22 -4.89 17.55
C ALA A 80 0.94 -4.12 17.20
N ARG A 81 -0.21 -4.82 17.20
CA ARG A 81 -1.51 -4.20 16.94
C ARG A 81 -1.85 -3.14 17.98
N ARG A 82 -1.68 -3.43 19.28
CA ARG A 82 -1.95 -2.46 20.34
C ARG A 82 -1.05 -1.22 20.21
N LEU A 83 0.25 -1.41 19.97
CA LEU A 83 1.19 -0.29 19.83
C LEU A 83 0.80 0.62 18.66
N LEU A 84 0.41 0.05 17.51
CA LEU A 84 -0.05 0.83 16.37
C LEU A 84 -1.31 1.63 16.71
N LEU A 85 -2.30 1.01 17.37
CA LEU A 85 -3.53 1.71 17.75
C LEU A 85 -3.24 2.86 18.73
N GLU A 86 -2.41 2.63 19.75
CA GLU A 86 -1.98 3.68 20.69
C GLU A 86 -1.29 4.86 19.97
N GLU A 87 -0.44 4.58 18.97
CA GLU A 87 0.21 5.60 18.16
C GLU A 87 -0.79 6.40 17.30
N LEU A 88 -1.73 5.72 16.65
CA LEU A 88 -2.78 6.37 15.86
C LEU A 88 -3.72 7.20 16.73
N GLU A 89 -4.09 6.73 17.92
CA GLU A 89 -4.88 7.51 18.88
C GLU A 89 -4.16 8.79 19.29
N ALA A 90 -2.85 8.72 19.53
CA ALA A 90 -2.03 9.87 19.88
C ALA A 90 -1.89 10.88 18.72
N GLU A 91 -1.78 10.39 17.48
CA GLU A 91 -1.62 11.22 16.28
C GLU A 91 -2.94 11.91 15.87
N TYR A 92 -4.06 11.18 15.86
CA TYR A 92 -5.34 11.67 15.34
C TYR A 92 -6.31 12.14 16.44
N GLY A 93 -6.01 11.89 17.71
CA GLY A 93 -6.84 12.32 18.84
C GLY A 93 -8.22 11.65 18.89
N ALA A 94 -8.35 10.47 18.29
CA ALA A 94 -9.59 9.69 18.24
C ALA A 94 -9.32 8.24 18.64
N PRO A 95 -10.21 7.58 19.42
CA PRO A 95 -10.03 6.19 19.82
C PRO A 95 -10.26 5.23 18.65
N PHE A 96 -9.47 4.15 18.60
CA PHE A 96 -9.57 3.10 17.57
C PHE A 96 -9.88 1.71 18.16
#